data_AF-A0A2I1H566-F1
#
_entry.id   AF-A0A2I1H566-F1
#
_cell.length_a   1.000
_cell.length_b   1.000
_cell.length_c   1.000
_cell.angle_alpha   90.00
_cell.angle_beta   90.00
_cell.angle_gamma   90.00
#
_symmetry.space_group_name_H-M   'P 1'
#
loop_
_entity.id
_entity.type
_entity.pdbx_description
1 polymer ?
#
loop_
_entity_poly.entity_id
_entity_poly.type
_entity_poly.pdbx_seq_one_letter_code
_entity_poly.pdbx_strand_id
1 'polypeptide(L)'
;MEPVEYDETIHPVVWLNKIKSCCYKNQITKKEDIIEFCKSMVHPSIDVSKASTFDEILNILKTDVLFTLFKYSVEEKLQKLKFDPKNEDHVQFISIFRKFCYEAEINDVEKQKKLLLKLSKDSFQYYFINNNLEKIKSLDDLVVYFNQSFLEQRKFIHFGSCITLKHVATGKYLTSCNVHYKTGSKRSIVHVNENIVISGTYKSPSTGNWEASCILSRHMHFIEIDSTNNDDTYIKSKEIINIRDMEYNNYILRNHEFPDNETYQDVVGHKGRVDEHDKWCIE
;
A
#
# COMPACT_ATOMS: atom_id res chain seq x y z
N MET A 1 -30.54 23.68 -8.18
CA MET A 1 -30.36 22.26 -8.58
C MET A 1 -31.69 21.85 -9.12
N GLU A 2 -31.78 21.60 -10.43
CA GLU A 2 -33.03 21.19 -11.05
C GLU A 2 -33.42 19.80 -10.54
N PRO A 3 -34.72 19.56 -10.35
CA PRO A 3 -35.17 18.25 -9.92
C PRO A 3 -34.95 17.25 -11.06
N VAL A 4 -34.44 16.07 -10.72
CA VAL A 4 -34.05 15.04 -11.70
C VAL A 4 -35.20 14.04 -11.78
N GLU A 5 -35.79 13.91 -12.97
CA GLU A 5 -36.75 12.84 -13.25
C GLU A 5 -36.12 11.46 -13.00
N TYR A 6 -36.92 10.50 -12.56
CA TYR A 6 -36.46 9.13 -12.46
C TYR A 6 -36.38 8.54 -13.87
N ASP A 7 -35.15 8.34 -14.35
CA ASP A 7 -34.83 7.83 -15.69
C ASP A 7 -34.18 6.43 -15.63
N GLU A 8 -34.35 5.74 -14.51
CA GLU A 8 -33.82 4.40 -14.26
C GLU A 8 -32.28 4.29 -14.35
N THR A 9 -31.54 5.39 -14.54
CA THR A 9 -30.07 5.40 -14.58
C THR A 9 -29.43 5.66 -13.20
N ILE A 10 -30.27 5.71 -12.17
CA ILE A 10 -29.91 6.06 -10.80
C ILE A 10 -30.61 5.14 -9.81
N HIS A 11 -29.90 4.74 -8.76
CA HIS A 11 -30.48 3.91 -7.71
C HIS A 11 -31.65 4.66 -7.00
N PRO A 12 -32.84 4.03 -6.81
CA PRO A 12 -34.06 4.69 -6.30
C PRO A 12 -33.86 5.48 -5.01
N VAL A 13 -33.08 4.95 -4.07
CA VAL A 13 -32.79 5.66 -2.79
C VAL A 13 -31.94 6.91 -3.03
N VAL A 14 -30.97 6.85 -3.94
CA VAL A 14 -30.10 7.99 -4.27
C VAL A 14 -30.90 9.07 -4.98
N TRP A 15 -31.77 8.66 -5.91
CA TRP A 15 -32.73 9.55 -6.57
C TRP A 15 -33.66 10.24 -5.57
N LEU A 16 -34.30 9.48 -4.67
CA LEU A 16 -35.20 10.04 -3.66
C LEU A 16 -34.50 11.05 -2.76
N ASN A 17 -33.25 10.79 -2.38
CA ASN A 17 -32.46 11.73 -1.58
C ASN A 17 -32.16 13.04 -2.35
N LYS A 18 -31.94 12.98 -3.67
CA LYS A 18 -31.81 14.16 -4.53
C LYS A 18 -33.13 14.94 -4.60
N ILE A 19 -34.26 14.26 -4.77
CA ILE A 19 -35.59 14.88 -4.78
C ILE A 19 -35.88 15.59 -3.45
N LYS A 20 -35.71 14.89 -2.31
CA LYS A 20 -35.87 15.49 -0.98
C LYS A 20 -35.00 16.73 -0.80
N SER A 21 -33.73 16.66 -1.21
CA SER A 21 -32.81 17.79 -1.16
C SER A 21 -33.27 18.98 -2.02
N CYS A 22 -33.91 18.72 -3.17
CA CYS A 22 -34.52 19.73 -4.01
C CYS A 22 -35.75 20.36 -3.32
N CYS A 23 -36.66 19.54 -2.81
CA CYS A 23 -37.86 19.99 -2.10
C CYS A 23 -37.53 20.93 -0.94
N TYR A 24 -36.56 20.54 -0.09
CA TYR A 24 -36.15 21.36 1.05
C TYR A 24 -35.54 22.70 0.63
N LYS A 25 -34.77 22.74 -0.47
CA LYS A 25 -34.26 24.01 -1.02
C LYS A 25 -35.38 24.93 -1.50
N ASN A 26 -36.45 24.36 -2.02
CA ASN A 26 -37.65 25.08 -2.47
C ASN A 26 -38.69 25.28 -1.37
N GLN A 27 -38.32 25.05 -0.10
CA GLN A 27 -39.19 25.22 1.07
C GLN A 27 -40.45 24.33 1.07
N ILE A 28 -40.44 23.24 0.29
CA ILE A 28 -41.44 22.19 0.36
C ILE A 28 -41.05 21.27 1.52
N THR A 29 -41.74 21.42 2.65
CA THR A 29 -41.40 20.73 3.91
C THR A 29 -42.45 19.73 4.38
N LYS A 30 -43.69 19.84 3.88
CA LYS A 30 -44.74 18.88 4.22
C LYS A 30 -44.49 17.55 3.52
N LYS A 31 -44.63 16.47 4.27
CA LYS A 31 -44.33 15.12 3.77
C LYS A 31 -45.24 14.75 2.60
N GLU A 32 -46.52 15.12 2.69
CA GLU A 32 -47.54 14.85 1.68
C GLU A 32 -47.20 15.55 0.35
N ASP A 33 -46.82 16.83 0.43
CA ASP A 33 -46.41 17.61 -0.75
C ASP A 33 -45.15 17.02 -1.42
N ILE A 34 -44.19 16.54 -0.62
CA ILE A 34 -42.98 15.88 -1.15
C ILE A 34 -43.34 14.55 -1.83
N ILE A 35 -44.29 13.78 -1.30
CA ILE A 35 -44.73 12.52 -1.89
C ILE A 35 -45.41 12.77 -3.24
N GLU A 36 -46.33 13.72 -3.32
CA GLU A 36 -46.98 14.09 -4.58
C GLU A 36 -45.97 14.61 -5.60
N PHE A 37 -44.99 15.41 -5.16
CA PHE A 37 -43.87 15.82 -6.01
C PHE A 37 -43.01 14.65 -6.47
N CYS A 38 -42.76 13.64 -5.62
CA CYS A 38 -42.02 12.44 -6.05
C CYS A 38 -42.78 11.70 -7.15
N LYS A 39 -44.10 11.53 -7.01
CA LYS A 39 -44.94 10.86 -8.01
C LYS A 39 -44.91 11.58 -9.35
N SER A 40 -44.92 12.91 -9.38
CA SER A 40 -44.85 13.68 -10.63
C SER A 40 -43.50 13.56 -11.35
N MET A 41 -42.45 13.09 -10.67
CA MET A 41 -41.11 12.93 -11.22
C MET A 41 -40.79 11.50 -11.70
N VAL A 42 -41.78 10.62 -11.66
CA VAL A 42 -41.69 9.26 -12.19
C VAL A 42 -42.49 9.20 -13.49
N HIS A 43 -41.90 8.61 -14.53
CA HIS A 43 -42.59 8.46 -15.81
C HIS A 43 -43.86 7.60 -15.64
N PRO A 44 -44.99 7.95 -16.29
CA PRO A 44 -46.27 7.24 -16.13
C PRO A 44 -46.27 5.74 -16.50
N SER A 45 -45.21 5.24 -17.14
CA SER A 45 -45.04 3.80 -17.39
C SER A 45 -44.85 2.98 -16.11
N ILE A 46 -44.46 3.63 -15.01
CA ILE A 46 -44.33 3.01 -13.67
C ILE A 46 -45.46 3.54 -12.78
N ASP A 47 -46.42 2.68 -12.42
CA ASP A 47 -47.57 3.08 -11.61
C ASP A 47 -47.21 3.26 -10.13
N VAL A 48 -46.90 4.51 -9.75
CA VAL A 48 -46.69 4.93 -8.35
C VAL A 48 -47.92 5.62 -7.73
N SER A 49 -49.05 5.65 -8.43
CA SER A 49 -50.23 6.45 -8.03
C SER A 49 -50.79 6.05 -6.67
N LYS A 50 -50.79 4.74 -6.39
CA LYS A 50 -51.31 4.14 -5.15
C LYS A 50 -50.38 4.26 -3.95
N ALA A 51 -49.13 4.70 -4.15
CA ALA A 51 -48.17 4.83 -3.07
C ALA A 51 -48.52 6.02 -2.16
N SER A 52 -48.53 5.76 -0.86
CA SER A 52 -48.81 6.72 0.22
C SER A 52 -47.57 7.01 1.07
N THR A 53 -46.49 6.25 0.88
CA THR A 53 -45.24 6.39 1.62
C THR A 53 -44.03 6.38 0.69
N PHE A 54 -42.91 6.91 1.17
CA PHE A 54 -41.65 6.84 0.42
C PHE A 54 -41.18 5.40 0.20
N ASP A 55 -41.40 4.53 1.18
CA ASP A 55 -41.00 3.12 1.09
C ASP A 55 -41.83 2.38 0.05
N GLU A 56 -43.13 2.69 -0.08
CA GLU A 56 -43.98 2.16 -1.15
C GLU A 56 -43.49 2.61 -2.53
N ILE A 57 -43.16 3.90 -2.70
CA ILE A 57 -42.56 4.39 -3.96
C ILE A 57 -41.27 3.64 -4.27
N LEU A 58 -40.35 3.56 -3.29
CA LEU A 58 -39.07 2.88 -3.49
C LEU A 58 -39.25 1.40 -3.84
N ASN A 59 -40.20 0.71 -3.20
CA ASN A 59 -40.49 -0.69 -3.50
C ASN A 59 -41.00 -0.85 -4.93
N ILE A 60 -41.91 0.00 -5.39
CA ILE A 60 -42.41 -0.01 -6.78
C ILE A 60 -41.25 0.19 -7.75
N LEU A 61 -40.42 1.22 -7.53
CA LEU A 61 -39.26 1.52 -8.39
C LEU A 61 -38.24 0.36 -8.40
N LYS A 62 -38.03 -0.31 -7.27
CA LYS A 62 -37.11 -1.45 -7.16
C LYS A 62 -37.65 -2.75 -7.76
N THR A 63 -38.97 -2.92 -7.83
CA THR A 63 -39.59 -4.08 -8.49
C THR A 63 -39.66 -3.95 -10.01
N ASP A 64 -39.45 -2.75 -10.54
CA ASP A 64 -39.46 -2.51 -11.99
C ASP A 64 -38.30 -3.25 -12.70
N VAL A 65 -38.58 -3.75 -13.91
CA VAL A 65 -37.63 -4.52 -14.72
C VAL A 65 -36.39 -3.69 -15.08
N LEU A 66 -36.54 -2.38 -15.29
CA LEU A 66 -35.45 -1.47 -15.65
C LEU A 66 -34.48 -1.27 -14.48
N PHE A 67 -34.93 -1.34 -13.23
CA PHE A 67 -34.03 -1.30 -12.08
C PHE A 67 -33.10 -2.53 -12.05
N THR A 68 -33.60 -3.69 -12.47
CA THR A 68 -32.76 -4.88 -12.61
C THR A 68 -31.70 -4.71 -13.70
N LEU A 69 -32.05 -4.10 -14.84
CA LEU A 69 -31.09 -3.76 -15.90
C LEU A 69 -30.04 -2.73 -15.44
N PHE A 70 -30.47 -1.73 -14.66
CA PHE A 70 -29.56 -0.77 -14.03
C PHE A 70 -28.52 -1.47 -13.15
N LYS A 71 -28.96 -2.39 -12.27
CA LYS A 71 -28.05 -3.16 -11.41
C LYS A 71 -27.03 -3.95 -12.22
N TYR A 72 -27.45 -4.61 -13.30
CA TYR A 72 -26.53 -5.32 -14.20
C TYR A 72 -25.53 -4.38 -14.86
N SER A 73 -25.96 -3.20 -15.33
CA SER A 73 -25.07 -2.19 -15.91
C SER A 73 -24.01 -1.71 -14.92
N VAL A 74 -24.39 -1.47 -13.66
CA VAL A 74 -23.45 -1.08 -12.60
C VAL A 74 -22.49 -2.23 -12.28
N GLU A 75 -22.98 -3.48 -12.19
CA GLU A 75 -22.12 -4.64 -11.97
C GLU A 75 -21.10 -4.83 -13.10
N GLU A 76 -21.48 -4.61 -14.36
CA GLU A 76 -20.52 -4.61 -15.47
C GLU A 76 -19.45 -3.52 -15.33
N LYS A 77 -19.86 -2.30 -14.97
CA LYS A 77 -18.93 -1.18 -14.74
C LYS A 77 -17.95 -1.51 -13.61
N LEU A 78 -18.45 -2.12 -12.53
CA LEU A 78 -17.64 -2.58 -11.39
C LEU A 78 -16.62 -3.64 -11.82
N GLN A 79 -17.02 -4.63 -12.62
CA GLN A 79 -16.10 -5.67 -13.10
C GLN A 79 -15.02 -5.14 -14.06
N LYS A 80 -15.28 -4.02 -14.73
CA LYS A 80 -14.36 -3.35 -15.66
C LYS A 80 -13.57 -2.21 -14.99
N LEU A 81 -13.77 -1.97 -13.70
CA LEU A 81 -13.07 -0.93 -12.95
C LEU A 81 -11.56 -1.18 -13.00
N LYS A 82 -10.76 -0.15 -13.29
CA LYS A 82 -9.31 -0.29 -13.35
C LYS A 82 -8.70 0.09 -12.02
N PHE A 83 -7.93 -0.83 -11.46
CA PHE A 83 -7.07 -0.56 -10.31
C PHE A 83 -5.63 -0.36 -10.79
N ASP A 84 -5.01 0.74 -10.38
CA ASP A 84 -3.58 0.98 -10.58
C ASP A 84 -2.92 1.12 -9.21
N PRO A 85 -2.10 0.13 -8.78
CA PRO A 85 -1.43 0.17 -7.47
C PRO A 85 -0.37 1.28 -7.37
N LYS A 86 0.06 1.86 -8.49
CA LYS A 86 1.03 2.97 -8.51
C LYS A 86 0.35 4.34 -8.44
N ASN A 87 -0.96 4.40 -8.66
CA ASN A 87 -1.70 5.65 -8.57
C ASN A 87 -1.86 6.05 -7.09
N GLU A 88 -1.49 7.29 -6.78
CA GLU A 88 -1.62 7.81 -5.42
C GLU A 88 -3.08 7.92 -4.98
N ASP A 89 -4.03 8.08 -5.91
CA ASP A 89 -5.46 8.23 -5.61
C ASP A 89 -6.22 6.90 -5.51
N HIS A 90 -5.72 6.01 -4.67
CA HIS A 90 -6.40 4.78 -4.26
C HIS A 90 -7.73 5.04 -3.54
N VAL A 91 -7.91 6.23 -2.96
CA VAL A 91 -9.14 6.65 -2.26
C VAL A 91 -10.30 6.79 -3.24
N GLN A 92 -10.08 7.41 -4.41
CA GLN A 92 -11.09 7.46 -5.47
C GLN A 92 -11.50 6.06 -5.93
N PHE A 93 -10.54 5.17 -6.15
CA PHE A 93 -10.83 3.79 -6.57
C PHE A 93 -11.76 3.08 -5.57
N ILE A 94 -11.42 3.08 -4.28
CA ILE A 94 -12.21 2.36 -3.28
C ILE A 94 -13.58 3.02 -3.03
N SER A 95 -13.66 4.36 -3.20
CA SER A 95 -14.94 5.09 -3.16
C SER A 95 -15.87 4.68 -4.30
N ILE A 96 -15.34 4.61 -5.53
CA ILE A 96 -16.09 4.15 -6.71
C ILE A 96 -16.51 2.69 -6.54
N PHE A 97 -15.62 1.83 -6.07
CA PHE A 97 -15.93 0.43 -5.76
C PHE A 97 -17.11 0.33 -4.78
N ARG A 98 -17.03 1.03 -3.63
CA ARG A 98 -18.09 1.05 -2.61
C ARG A 98 -19.42 1.55 -3.18
N LYS A 99 -19.37 2.63 -3.98
CA LYS A 99 -20.55 3.19 -4.65
C LYS A 99 -21.20 2.16 -5.56
N PHE A 100 -20.43 1.49 -6.40
CA PHE A 100 -20.98 0.48 -7.31
C PHE A 100 -21.51 -0.76 -6.59
N CYS A 101 -20.89 -1.20 -5.50
CA CYS A 101 -21.46 -2.26 -4.66
C CYS A 101 -22.84 -1.87 -4.13
N TYR A 102 -23.01 -0.63 -3.66
CA TYR A 102 -24.30 -0.13 -3.18
C TYR A 102 -25.34 -0.03 -4.32
N GLU A 103 -24.97 0.60 -5.43
CA GLU A 103 -25.88 0.83 -6.56
C GLU A 103 -26.33 -0.48 -7.25
N ALA A 104 -25.47 -1.50 -7.28
CA ALA A 104 -25.81 -2.83 -7.79
C ALA A 104 -26.48 -3.75 -6.74
N GLU A 105 -26.75 -3.26 -5.52
CA GLU A 105 -27.25 -4.04 -4.38
C GLU A 105 -26.42 -5.31 -4.08
N ILE A 106 -25.11 -5.23 -4.24
CA ILE A 106 -24.17 -6.31 -3.91
C ILE A 106 -23.90 -6.25 -2.40
N ASN A 107 -24.77 -6.86 -1.61
CA ASN A 107 -24.69 -6.86 -0.15
C ASN A 107 -23.91 -8.05 0.44
N ASP A 108 -23.72 -9.11 -0.35
CA ASP A 108 -22.96 -10.29 0.07
C ASP A 108 -21.46 -9.98 0.18
N VAL A 109 -20.92 -10.09 1.39
CA VAL A 109 -19.54 -9.74 1.70
C VAL A 109 -18.54 -10.63 0.97
N GLU A 110 -18.87 -11.91 0.75
CA GLU A 110 -18.01 -12.83 0.01
C GLU A 110 -17.93 -12.48 -1.48
N LYS A 111 -19.04 -12.06 -2.09
CA LYS A 111 -19.05 -11.51 -3.45
C LYS A 111 -18.25 -10.21 -3.54
N GLN A 112 -18.38 -9.31 -2.55
CA GLN A 112 -17.59 -8.07 -2.49
C GLN A 112 -16.08 -8.35 -2.40
N LYS A 113 -15.67 -9.28 -1.51
CA LYS A 113 -14.27 -9.74 -1.39
C LYS A 113 -13.73 -10.26 -2.71
N LYS A 114 -14.45 -11.18 -3.36
CA LYS A 114 -14.05 -11.78 -4.65
C LYS A 114 -13.90 -10.73 -5.75
N LEU A 115 -14.81 -9.75 -5.80
CA LEU A 115 -14.74 -8.66 -6.77
C LEU A 115 -13.51 -7.79 -6.54
N LEU A 116 -13.26 -7.32 -5.31
CA LEU A 116 -12.11 -6.48 -5.02
C LEU A 116 -10.79 -7.21 -5.30
N LEU A 117 -10.66 -8.47 -4.88
CA LEU A 117 -9.47 -9.29 -5.14
C LEU A 117 -9.23 -9.49 -6.65
N LYS A 118 -10.29 -9.69 -7.44
CA LYS A 118 -10.16 -9.79 -8.91
C LYS A 118 -9.62 -8.49 -9.51
N LEU A 119 -10.06 -7.34 -9.01
CA LEU A 119 -9.63 -6.02 -9.48
C LEU A 119 -8.19 -5.72 -9.08
N SER A 120 -7.76 -6.16 -7.89
CA SER A 120 -6.42 -5.92 -7.35
C SER A 120 -5.42 -7.03 -7.65
N LYS A 121 -5.73 -7.95 -8.58
CA LYS A 121 -4.92 -9.14 -8.83
C LYS A 121 -3.43 -8.80 -9.06
N ASP A 122 -2.54 -9.66 -8.56
CA ASP A 122 -1.08 -9.55 -8.71
C ASP A 122 -0.45 -8.30 -8.06
N SER A 123 -1.20 -7.59 -7.19
CA SER A 123 -0.71 -6.46 -6.40
C SER A 123 -0.46 -6.83 -4.94
N PHE A 124 0.30 -6.00 -4.21
CA PHE A 124 0.46 -6.16 -2.76
C PHE A 124 -0.89 -6.14 -2.03
N GLN A 125 -1.81 -5.27 -2.46
CA GLN A 125 -3.16 -5.14 -1.92
C GLN A 125 -3.90 -6.48 -1.96
N TYR A 126 -3.77 -7.23 -3.06
CA TYR A 126 -4.37 -8.55 -3.18
C TYR A 126 -3.86 -9.50 -2.11
N TYR A 127 -2.53 -9.65 -1.98
CA TYR A 127 -1.96 -10.58 -1.00
C TYR A 127 -2.29 -10.17 0.44
N PHE A 128 -2.21 -8.87 0.74
CA PHE A 128 -2.53 -8.34 2.06
C PHE A 128 -3.99 -8.63 2.45
N ILE A 129 -4.93 -8.35 1.57
CA ILE A 129 -6.36 -8.60 1.81
C ILE A 129 -6.62 -10.11 1.88
N ASN A 130 -6.06 -10.89 0.95
CA ASN A 130 -6.24 -12.34 0.88
C ASN A 130 -5.79 -13.03 2.18
N ASN A 131 -4.67 -12.59 2.76
CA ASN A 131 -4.14 -13.11 4.02
C ASN A 131 -4.96 -12.69 5.26
N ASN A 132 -5.91 -11.75 5.12
CA ASN A 132 -6.75 -11.25 6.20
C ASN A 132 -8.26 -11.48 5.97
N LEU A 133 -8.64 -12.34 5.03
CA LEU A 133 -10.04 -12.54 4.63
C LEU A 133 -10.98 -12.94 5.77
N GLU A 134 -10.51 -13.73 6.73
CA GLU A 134 -11.31 -14.18 7.87
C GLU A 134 -11.68 -13.04 8.83
N LYS A 135 -10.85 -11.98 8.86
CA LYS A 135 -11.06 -10.81 9.72
C LYS A 135 -12.03 -9.81 9.09
N ILE A 136 -12.23 -9.88 7.78
CA ILE A 136 -13.11 -8.98 7.01
C ILE A 136 -14.54 -9.52 7.07
N LYS A 137 -15.42 -8.86 7.84
CA LYS A 137 -16.80 -9.30 8.06
C LYS A 137 -17.84 -8.40 7.38
N SER A 138 -17.40 -7.27 6.84
CA SER A 138 -18.26 -6.27 6.21
C SER A 138 -17.53 -5.56 5.07
N LEU A 139 -18.30 -4.80 4.27
CA LEU A 139 -17.73 -3.90 3.27
C LEU A 139 -16.83 -2.84 3.88
N ASP A 140 -17.21 -2.30 5.05
CA ASP A 140 -16.41 -1.29 5.74
C ASP A 140 -15.07 -1.88 6.22
N ASP A 141 -15.06 -3.11 6.73
CA ASP A 141 -13.80 -3.81 7.04
C ASP A 141 -12.95 -3.98 5.78
N LEU A 142 -13.56 -4.37 4.65
CA LEU A 142 -12.86 -4.55 3.38
C LEU A 142 -12.18 -3.25 2.92
N VAL A 143 -12.88 -2.11 3.05
CA VAL A 143 -12.33 -0.77 2.77
C VAL A 143 -11.17 -0.43 3.72
N VAL A 144 -11.30 -0.75 5.02
CA VAL A 144 -10.24 -0.54 6.01
C VAL A 144 -9.00 -1.35 5.67
N TYR A 145 -9.13 -2.65 5.39
CA TYR A 145 -7.99 -3.51 5.02
C TYR A 145 -7.36 -3.09 3.69
N PHE A 146 -8.17 -2.66 2.72
CA PHE A 146 -7.67 -2.09 1.48
C PHE A 146 -6.78 -0.87 1.75
N ASN A 147 -7.23 0.08 2.58
CA ASN A 147 -6.43 1.26 2.92
C ASN A 147 -5.19 0.91 3.76
N GLN A 148 -5.31 -0.02 4.71
CA GLN A 148 -4.17 -0.50 5.51
C GLN A 148 -3.09 -1.13 4.64
N SER A 149 -3.46 -1.84 3.57
CA SER A 149 -2.48 -2.43 2.66
C SER A 149 -1.54 -1.37 2.05
N PHE A 150 -2.02 -0.15 1.76
CA PHE A 150 -1.14 0.93 1.29
C PHE A 150 -0.24 1.47 2.39
N LEU A 151 -0.72 1.55 3.63
CA LEU A 151 0.09 1.97 4.76
C LEU A 151 1.20 0.97 5.05
N GLU A 152 0.90 -0.32 4.97
CA GLU A 152 1.91 -1.38 5.10
C GLU A 152 2.87 -1.38 3.91
N GLN A 153 2.38 -1.18 2.69
CA GLN A 153 3.24 -1.11 1.50
C GLN A 153 4.27 0.01 1.59
N ARG A 154 3.90 1.17 2.14
CA ARG A 154 4.79 2.33 2.30
C ARG A 154 5.92 2.11 3.31
N LYS A 155 5.83 1.09 4.16
CA LYS A 155 6.91 0.74 5.09
C LYS A 155 8.05 0.01 4.40
N PHE A 156 7.80 -0.56 3.22
CA PHE A 156 8.80 -1.28 2.46
C PHE A 156 9.80 -0.35 1.80
N ILE A 157 11.03 -0.83 1.72
CA ILE A 157 12.11 -0.20 0.99
C ILE A 157 12.06 -0.74 -0.43
N HIS A 158 11.79 0.14 -1.39
CA HIS A 158 11.72 -0.23 -2.80
C HIS A 158 13.11 -0.25 -3.44
N PHE A 159 13.30 -1.07 -4.47
CA PHE A 159 14.51 -1.03 -5.28
C PHE A 159 14.76 0.38 -5.83
N GLY A 160 15.99 0.87 -5.68
CA GLY A 160 16.36 2.24 -6.03
C GLY A 160 16.13 3.29 -4.93
N SER A 161 15.55 2.91 -3.79
CA SER A 161 15.49 3.79 -2.61
C SER A 161 16.89 4.07 -2.07
N CYS A 162 17.14 5.30 -1.66
CA CYS A 162 18.30 5.64 -0.84
C CYS A 162 17.97 5.35 0.62
N ILE A 163 18.86 4.64 1.30
CA ILE A 163 18.70 4.27 2.71
C ILE A 163 19.89 4.77 3.52
N THR A 164 19.68 5.00 4.81
CA THR A 164 20.76 5.25 5.75
C THR A 164 20.98 4.01 6.61
N LEU A 165 22.23 3.65 6.86
CA LEU A 165 22.58 2.52 7.72
C LEU A 165 23.18 3.04 9.03
N LYS A 166 22.61 2.64 10.15
CA LYS A 166 23.08 2.98 11.49
C LYS A 166 23.59 1.74 12.18
N HIS A 167 24.83 1.76 12.63
CA HIS A 167 25.40 0.65 13.38
C HIS A 167 24.70 0.51 14.73
N VAL A 168 24.21 -0.70 15.05
CA VAL A 168 23.37 -0.93 16.23
C VAL A 168 24.16 -0.69 17.53
N ALA A 169 25.35 -1.27 17.67
CA ALA A 169 26.09 -1.19 18.94
C ALA A 169 26.65 0.22 19.24
N THR A 170 27.07 0.97 18.22
CA THR A 170 27.69 2.30 18.43
C THR A 170 26.72 3.47 18.19
N GLY A 171 25.58 3.23 17.56
CA GLY A 171 24.64 4.26 17.14
C GLY A 171 25.16 5.23 16.06
N LYS A 172 26.35 4.96 15.49
CA LYS A 172 26.96 5.79 14.44
C LYS A 172 26.44 5.42 13.06
N TYR A 173 26.40 6.40 12.19
CA TYR A 173 25.96 6.22 10.80
C TYR A 173 27.11 5.72 9.93
N LEU A 174 26.81 4.75 9.06
CA LEU A 174 27.72 4.35 8.00
C LEU A 174 27.82 5.52 7.04
N THR A 175 28.99 6.13 7.04
CA THR A 175 29.30 7.27 6.20
C THR A 175 30.61 7.03 5.51
N SER A 176 30.91 7.96 4.62
CA SER A 176 31.99 7.85 3.68
C SER A 176 33.00 8.93 3.97
N CYS A 177 34.28 8.61 4.06
CA CYS A 177 35.33 9.60 4.28
C CYS A 177 36.35 9.61 3.14
N ASN A 178 36.83 10.81 2.79
CA ASN A 178 37.86 10.99 1.77
C ASN A 178 39.26 10.66 2.33
N VAL A 179 39.36 9.54 3.03
CA VAL A 179 40.59 9.01 3.64
C VAL A 179 40.90 7.71 2.94
N HIS A 180 42.14 7.53 2.50
CA HIS A 180 42.58 6.33 1.80
C HIS A 180 43.36 5.39 2.72
N TYR A 181 43.25 4.08 2.51
CA TYR A 181 44.15 3.13 3.16
C TYR A 181 45.61 3.45 2.79
N LYS A 182 46.48 3.67 3.79
CA LYS A 182 47.89 4.05 3.57
C LYS A 182 48.71 2.91 2.95
N THR A 183 48.32 1.66 3.21
CA THR A 183 48.88 0.41 2.70
C THR A 183 47.74 -0.49 2.20
N GLY A 184 48.02 -1.58 1.49
CA GLY A 184 46.94 -2.42 0.93
C GLY A 184 46.34 -1.84 -0.36
N SER A 185 45.01 -1.73 -0.46
CA SER A 185 44.32 -1.35 -1.72
C SER A 185 44.49 0.12 -2.11
N LYS A 186 44.86 1.00 -1.17
CA LYS A 186 44.90 2.46 -1.33
C LYS A 186 43.58 3.12 -1.72
N ARG A 187 42.46 2.41 -1.58
CA ARG A 187 41.11 2.93 -1.85
C ARG A 187 40.59 3.78 -0.70
N SER A 188 39.54 4.56 -0.98
CA SER A 188 38.83 5.34 0.02
C SER A 188 38.14 4.44 1.04
N ILE A 189 38.18 4.86 2.30
CA ILE A 189 37.49 4.26 3.44
C ILE A 189 36.04 4.76 3.39
N VAL A 190 35.27 4.08 2.54
CA VAL A 190 33.86 4.32 2.14
C VAL A 190 33.62 5.69 1.48
N HIS A 191 32.98 5.72 0.30
CA HIS A 191 32.55 6.92 -0.45
C HIS A 191 31.02 6.88 -0.72
N VAL A 192 30.28 7.99 -0.59
CA VAL A 192 28.84 8.08 -0.90
C VAL A 192 28.65 8.10 -2.42
N ASN A 193 27.62 7.41 -2.93
CA ASN A 193 27.31 7.18 -4.36
C ASN A 193 28.09 6.08 -5.07
N GLU A 194 28.88 5.30 -4.33
CA GLU A 194 29.58 4.13 -4.87
C GLU A 194 29.22 2.87 -4.08
N ASN A 195 29.30 1.72 -4.73
CA ASN A 195 28.96 0.45 -4.08
C ASN A 195 30.06 0.07 -3.09
N ILE A 196 29.67 -0.35 -1.88
CA ILE A 196 30.59 -0.94 -0.91
C ILE A 196 31.08 -2.28 -1.48
N VAL A 197 32.35 -2.62 -1.24
CA VAL A 197 32.96 -3.90 -1.60
C VAL A 197 33.94 -4.33 -0.53
N ILE A 198 33.84 -5.59 -0.13
CA ILE A 198 34.81 -6.24 0.76
C ILE A 198 35.91 -6.88 -0.09
N SER A 199 37.16 -6.54 0.20
CA SER A 199 38.33 -7.01 -0.51
C SER A 199 38.57 -8.50 -0.27
N GLY A 200 38.78 -9.28 -1.32
CA GLY A 200 39.24 -10.68 -1.20
C GLY A 200 40.77 -10.83 -1.17
N THR A 201 41.50 -9.72 -1.32
CA THR A 201 42.98 -9.73 -1.53
C THR A 201 43.73 -8.85 -0.54
N TYR A 202 43.07 -7.85 0.05
CA TYR A 202 43.70 -6.84 0.92
C TYR A 202 43.05 -6.82 2.30
N LYS A 203 43.88 -6.72 3.33
CA LYS A 203 43.48 -6.71 4.73
C LYS A 203 43.68 -5.33 5.35
N SER A 204 42.69 -4.88 6.11
CA SER A 204 42.70 -3.64 6.87
C SER A 204 43.94 -3.64 7.79
N PRO A 205 44.80 -2.62 7.69
CA PRO A 205 46.03 -2.56 8.48
C PRO A 205 45.81 -2.52 9.99
N SER A 206 44.67 -1.98 10.45
CA SER A 206 44.32 -1.85 11.87
C SER A 206 43.74 -3.14 12.45
N THR A 207 43.02 -3.92 11.64
CA THR A 207 42.21 -5.04 12.16
C THR A 207 42.68 -6.42 11.71
N GLY A 208 43.45 -6.51 10.63
CA GLY A 208 43.79 -7.78 9.97
C GLY A 208 42.59 -8.48 9.28
N ASN A 209 41.40 -7.89 9.33
CA ASN A 209 40.21 -8.31 8.59
C ASN A 209 40.24 -7.78 7.16
N TRP A 210 39.29 -8.17 6.32
CA TRP A 210 39.25 -7.74 4.92
C TRP A 210 38.84 -6.27 4.80
N GLU A 211 39.56 -5.49 3.99
CA GLU A 211 39.22 -4.07 3.78
C GLU A 211 37.82 -3.92 3.17
N ALA A 212 36.99 -3.03 3.70
CA ALA A 212 35.79 -2.58 3.00
C ALA A 212 36.09 -1.23 2.31
N SER A 213 35.80 -1.13 1.02
CA SER A 213 36.08 0.06 0.20
C SER A 213 34.95 0.28 -0.80
N CYS A 214 34.83 1.50 -1.33
CA CYS A 214 33.84 1.78 -2.38
C CYS A 214 34.43 1.64 -3.78
N ILE A 215 33.65 1.06 -4.71
CA ILE A 215 33.98 1.03 -6.14
C ILE A 215 32.75 1.28 -7.03
N LEU A 216 33.01 1.83 -8.21
CA LEU A 216 32.00 2.17 -9.23
C LEU A 216 31.29 0.95 -9.87
N SER A 217 31.72 -0.31 -9.64
CA SER A 217 31.41 -1.41 -10.57
C SER A 217 30.95 -2.75 -9.98
N ARG A 218 30.47 -2.83 -8.73
CA ARG A 218 29.96 -4.11 -8.18
C ARG A 218 28.69 -3.94 -7.39
N HIS A 219 27.75 -4.85 -7.54
CA HIS A 219 26.53 -4.86 -6.74
C HIS A 219 26.78 -5.66 -5.46
N MET A 220 26.59 -5.03 -4.29
CA MET A 220 26.44 -5.79 -3.04
C MET A 220 24.98 -6.21 -2.91
N HIS A 221 24.76 -7.51 -2.72
CA HIS A 221 23.44 -8.04 -2.41
C HIS A 221 23.19 -7.87 -0.91
N PHE A 222 22.12 -7.18 -0.55
CA PHE A 222 21.68 -7.10 0.85
C PHE A 222 20.85 -8.35 1.16
N ILE A 223 21.25 -9.12 2.18
CA ILE A 223 20.44 -10.22 2.68
C ILE A 223 20.10 -9.96 4.14
N GLU A 224 18.81 -9.91 4.40
CA GLU A 224 18.21 -10.00 5.72
C GLU A 224 18.49 -11.36 6.36
N ILE A 225 19.12 -11.39 7.54
CA ILE A 225 19.12 -12.57 8.41
C ILE A 225 18.98 -12.08 9.84
N ASP A 226 17.76 -11.67 10.21
CA ASP A 226 17.18 -11.83 11.55
C ASP A 226 15.72 -11.33 11.63
N SER A 227 14.91 -11.36 10.55
CA SER A 227 13.47 -11.34 10.80
C SER A 227 13.10 -12.63 11.50
N THR A 228 12.56 -12.48 12.70
CA THR A 228 11.85 -13.55 13.40
C THR A 228 10.63 -14.07 12.59
N ASN A 229 10.35 -13.49 11.42
CA ASN A 229 9.33 -13.89 10.45
C ASN A 229 9.98 -14.26 9.11
N ASN A 230 10.34 -15.54 8.95
CA ASN A 230 10.94 -16.15 7.74
C ASN A 230 10.15 -16.00 6.42
N ASP A 231 9.05 -15.23 6.37
CA ASP A 231 8.15 -15.12 5.22
C ASP A 231 8.16 -13.75 4.51
N ASP A 232 8.83 -12.73 5.07
CA ASP A 232 8.81 -11.39 4.47
C ASP A 232 9.86 -11.27 3.36
N THR A 233 9.39 -11.21 2.11
CA THR A 233 10.24 -11.00 0.91
C THR A 233 10.69 -9.53 0.76
N TYR A 234 10.36 -8.66 1.72
CA TYR A 234 10.51 -7.21 1.62
C TYR A 234 11.09 -6.62 2.90
N ILE A 235 12.15 -5.83 2.74
CA ILE A 235 12.82 -5.10 3.81
C ILE A 235 12.01 -3.85 4.18
N LYS A 236 11.89 -3.54 5.47
CA LYS A 236 11.22 -2.33 6.00
C LYS A 236 12.20 -1.37 6.67
N SER A 237 11.81 -0.10 6.75
CA SER A 237 12.53 0.86 7.61
C SER A 237 12.49 0.39 9.06
N LYS A 238 13.58 0.66 9.80
CA LYS A 238 13.87 0.25 11.19
C LYS A 238 14.14 -1.23 11.41
N GLU A 239 14.20 -2.04 10.35
CA GLU A 239 14.69 -3.41 10.48
C GLU A 239 16.19 -3.43 10.77
N ILE A 240 16.59 -4.40 11.59
CA ILE A 240 17.98 -4.70 11.89
C ILE A 240 18.42 -5.81 10.95
N ILE A 241 19.42 -5.52 10.12
CA ILE A 241 19.96 -6.43 9.12
C ILE A 241 21.44 -6.69 9.36
N ASN A 242 21.91 -7.77 8.75
CA ASN A 242 23.33 -8.03 8.55
C ASN A 242 23.65 -7.79 7.07
N ILE A 243 24.80 -7.22 6.75
CA ILE A 243 25.16 -6.95 5.35
C ILE A 243 26.21 -7.97 4.91
N ARG A 244 25.98 -8.64 3.77
CA ARG A 244 26.78 -9.79 3.37
C ARG A 244 27.07 -9.81 1.86
N ASP A 245 28.33 -10.03 1.48
CA ASP A 245 28.72 -10.26 0.09
C ASP A 245 28.57 -11.75 -0.28
N MET A 246 27.54 -12.08 -1.07
CA MET A 246 27.27 -13.46 -1.49
C MET A 246 27.97 -13.90 -2.77
N GLU A 247 28.44 -12.97 -3.61
CA GLU A 247 28.94 -13.33 -4.94
C GLU A 247 30.33 -13.96 -4.89
N TYR A 248 31.18 -13.51 -3.97
CA TYR A 248 32.57 -13.93 -3.96
C TYR A 248 32.93 -14.81 -2.76
N ASN A 249 32.58 -14.37 -1.56
CA ASN A 249 33.26 -14.89 -0.37
C ASN A 249 32.40 -14.99 0.88
N ASN A 250 31.11 -14.65 0.84
CA ASN A 250 30.22 -14.74 2.00
C ASN A 250 30.73 -13.90 3.20
N TYR A 251 31.33 -12.74 2.93
CA TYR A 251 31.85 -11.84 3.96
C TYR A 251 30.72 -11.02 4.59
N ILE A 252 30.78 -10.84 5.90
CA ILE A 252 29.85 -10.04 6.69
C ILE A 252 30.50 -8.67 6.96
N LEU A 253 29.75 -7.59 6.79
CA LEU A 253 30.18 -6.23 7.06
C LEU A 253 30.07 -5.94 8.58
N ARG A 254 31.20 -5.60 9.18
CA ARG A 254 31.35 -5.32 10.61
C ARG A 254 31.87 -3.92 10.83
N ASN A 255 31.32 -3.21 11.82
CA ASN A 255 31.97 -2.01 12.32
C ASN A 255 33.04 -2.39 13.36
N HIS A 256 34.25 -1.87 13.20
CA HIS A 256 35.34 -2.14 14.12
C HIS A 256 35.35 -1.16 15.30
N GLU A 257 35.50 -1.67 16.52
CA GLU A 257 35.33 -0.89 17.74
C GLU A 257 36.61 -0.23 18.28
N PHE A 258 37.81 -0.61 17.82
CA PHE A 258 39.04 -0.09 18.42
C PHE A 258 39.54 1.21 17.75
N PRO A 259 39.90 2.24 18.53
CA PRO A 259 40.35 3.52 18.01
C PRO A 259 41.86 3.48 17.74
N ASP A 260 42.25 3.21 16.49
CA ASP A 260 43.62 3.55 16.05
C ASP A 260 43.70 4.97 15.45
N ASN A 261 42.57 5.69 15.39
CA ASN A 261 42.55 7.10 15.02
C ASN A 261 41.28 7.78 15.54
N GLU A 262 41.39 8.89 16.27
CA GLU A 262 40.25 9.60 16.91
C GLU A 262 39.20 10.14 15.91
N THR A 263 39.49 10.10 14.61
CA THR A 263 38.68 10.74 13.56
C THR A 263 37.67 9.84 12.85
N TYR A 264 37.83 8.50 12.85
CA TYR A 264 36.90 7.58 12.18
C TYR A 264 36.99 6.14 12.72
N GLN A 265 35.89 5.36 12.61
CA GLN A 265 35.88 3.91 12.85
C GLN A 265 35.97 3.17 11.51
N ASP A 266 36.85 2.18 11.43
CA ASP A 266 37.02 1.37 10.21
C ASP A 266 35.88 0.36 10.10
N VAL A 267 35.36 0.17 8.89
CA VAL A 267 34.35 -0.84 8.57
C VAL A 267 35.03 -1.92 7.75
N VAL A 268 34.87 -3.17 8.15
CA VAL A 268 35.67 -4.29 7.63
C VAL A 268 34.80 -5.50 7.33
N GLY A 269 35.31 -6.42 6.51
CA GLY A 269 34.67 -7.69 6.21
C GLY A 269 35.29 -8.87 6.95
N HIS A 270 34.46 -9.78 7.48
CA HIS A 270 34.92 -11.01 8.13
C HIS A 270 34.04 -12.24 7.77
N LYS A 271 34.52 -13.45 8.10
CA LYS A 271 33.81 -14.74 7.90
C LYS A 271 33.40 -15.42 9.21
N GLY A 272 33.43 -14.66 10.31
CA GLY A 272 33.19 -15.19 11.65
C GLY A 272 31.71 -15.43 11.95
N ARG A 273 31.41 -15.79 13.21
CA ARG A 273 30.04 -15.79 13.71
C ARG A 273 29.51 -14.35 13.77
N VAL A 274 28.22 -14.19 13.50
CA VAL A 274 27.52 -12.90 13.62
C VAL A 274 27.40 -12.53 15.11
N ASP A 275 27.73 -11.29 15.46
CA ASP A 275 27.54 -10.72 16.79
C ASP A 275 26.92 -9.30 16.72
N GLU A 276 26.88 -8.56 17.82
CA GLU A 276 26.24 -7.24 17.89
C GLU A 276 26.92 -6.18 17.01
N HIS A 277 28.18 -6.37 16.63
CA HIS A 277 28.95 -5.42 15.80
C HIS A 277 28.73 -5.60 14.29
N ASP A 278 27.95 -6.62 13.92
CA ASP A 278 27.57 -6.92 12.53
C ASP A 278 26.19 -6.38 12.16
N LYS A 279 25.48 -5.83 13.17
CA LYS A 279 24.08 -5.41 13.07
C LYS A 279 23.95 -3.96 12.61
N TRP A 280 23.13 -3.74 11.59
CA TRP A 280 22.84 -2.44 11.01
C TRP A 280 21.34 -2.18 10.99
N CYS A 281 20.91 -1.05 11.53
CA CYS A 281 19.53 -0.57 11.44
C CYS A 281 19.34 0.27 10.19
N ILE A 282 18.26 0.02 9.43
CA ILE A 282 17.92 0.82 8.27
C ILE A 282 17.07 2.02 8.69
N GLU A 283 17.50 3.24 8.36
CA GLU A 283 16.77 4.48 8.63
C GLU A 283 16.39 5.23 7.36
#